data_AF-A0A3D0RBC3-F1
#
_entry.id   AF-A0A3D0RBC3-F1
#
_cell.length_a   1.000
_cell.length_b   1.000
_cell.length_c   1.000
_cell.angle_alpha   90.00
_cell.angle_beta   90.00
_cell.angle_gamma   90.00
#
_symmetry.space_group_name_H-M   'P 1'
#
loop_
_entity.id
_entity.type
_entity.pdbx_description
1 polymer ?
#
loop_
_entity_poly.entity_id
_entity_poly.type
_entity_poly.pdbx_seq_one_letter_code
_entity_poly.pdbx_strand_id
1 'polypeptide(L)' 'LMFDRFVGIDWSGAKGPRQAGIQLSMAVPGRGVPTRIDPPSGHLWGRQAVFEWLVRAADAGNDTGDAGTD' A
#
# COMPACT_ATOMS: atom_id res chain seq x y z
N LEU A 1 6.49 10.62 16.96
CA LEU A 1 6.24 9.51 16.01
C LEU A 1 6.07 10.13 14.63
N MET A 2 7.01 9.90 13.74
CA MET A 2 6.95 10.38 12.35
C MET A 2 6.63 9.19 11.46
N PHE A 3 5.72 9.36 10.50
CA PHE A 3 5.40 8.32 9.53
C PHE A 3 6.29 8.50 8.30
N ASP A 4 6.95 7.41 7.87
CA ASP A 4 7.84 7.46 6.70
C ASP A 4 7.12 7.08 5.39
N ARG A 5 5.89 6.57 5.47
CA ARG A 5 5.13 6.14 4.29
C ARG A 5 3.66 6.52 4.43
N PHE A 6 3.08 6.99 3.33
CA PHE A 6 1.65 7.28 3.22
C PHE A 6 1.09 6.55 2.01
N VAL A 7 -0.01 5.83 2.20
CA VAL A 7 -0.68 5.10 1.11
C VAL A 7 -1.99 5.80 0.77
N GLY A 8 -2.10 6.25 -0.47
CA GLY A 8 -3.35 6.73 -1.06
C GLY A 8 -4.12 5.57 -1.69
N ILE A 9 -5.41 5.45 -1.36
CA ILE A 9 -6.28 4.39 -1.87
C ILE A 9 -7.47 5.04 -2.56
N ASP A 10 -7.58 4.86 -3.87
CA ASP A 10 -8.81 5.12 -4.60
C ASP A 10 -9.72 3.89 -4.44
N TRP A 11 -10.89 4.10 -3.82
CA TRP A 11 -11.76 3.02 -3.39
C TRP A 11 -13.03 3.00 -4.24
N SER A 12 -13.27 1.88 -4.92
CA SER A 12 -14.35 1.78 -5.91
C SER A 12 -15.76 2.09 -5.39
N GLY A 13 -16.04 1.99 -4.07
CA GLY A 13 -17.30 2.39 -3.41
C GLY A 13 -18.59 1.72 -3.92
N ALA A 14 -18.52 0.97 -5.01
CA ALA A 14 -19.65 0.63 -5.84
C ALA A 14 -20.25 -0.72 -5.43
N LYS A 15 -21.58 -0.79 -5.49
CA LYS A 15 -22.38 -1.99 -5.21
C LYS A 15 -22.72 -2.66 -6.53
N GLY A 16 -22.45 -3.97 -6.69
CA GLY A 16 -22.80 -4.71 -7.90
C GLY A 16 -21.75 -5.74 -8.36
N PRO A 17 -22.05 -6.56 -9.39
CA PRO A 17 -21.32 -7.79 -9.70
C PRO A 17 -19.96 -7.58 -10.40
N ARG A 18 -19.68 -6.37 -10.92
CA ARG A 18 -18.39 -6.05 -11.53
C ARG A 18 -17.99 -4.64 -11.14
N GLN A 19 -16.88 -4.49 -10.45
CA GLN A 19 -16.25 -3.20 -10.18
C GLN A 19 -14.75 -3.34 -10.44
N ALA A 20 -14.26 -2.58 -11.42
CA ALA A 20 -12.85 -2.43 -11.71
C ALA A 20 -12.45 -1.03 -11.26
N GLY A 21 -11.48 -0.92 -10.34
CA GLY A 21 -10.91 0.39 -10.00
C GLY A 21 -10.64 0.59 -8.52
N ILE A 22 -9.99 -0.36 -7.85
CA ILE A 22 -9.22 0.02 -6.67
C ILE A 22 -7.80 0.33 -7.16
N GLN A 23 -7.25 1.46 -6.75
CA GLN A 23 -5.89 1.86 -7.07
C GLN A 23 -5.15 2.26 -5.81
N LEU A 24 -3.89 1.85 -5.72
CA LEU A 24 -3.01 2.18 -4.61
C LEU A 24 -1.85 3.03 -5.14
N SER A 25 -1.45 4.02 -4.36
CA SER A 25 -0.21 4.78 -4.55
C SER A 25 0.47 5.02 -3.20
N MET A 26 1.79 5.15 -3.20
CA MET A 26 2.56 5.37 -1.98
C MET A 26 3.47 6.58 -2.13
N ALA A 27 3.44 7.46 -1.13
CA ALA A 27 4.43 8.51 -0.94
C ALA A 27 5.45 8.06 0.11
N VAL A 28 6.70 8.46 -0.10
CA VAL A 28 7.85 8.24 0.79
C VAL A 28 8.48 9.61 1.13
N PRO A 29 9.41 9.73 2.09
CA PRO A 29 9.96 11.02 2.48
C PRO A 29 10.70 11.67 1.31
N GLY A 30 10.57 12.99 1.19
CA GLY A 30 11.16 13.77 0.11
C GLY A 30 10.11 14.60 -0.64
N ARG A 31 10.42 14.94 -1.89
CA ARG A 31 9.59 15.79 -2.76
C ARG A 31 9.10 15.08 -4.03
N GLY A 32 9.26 13.76 -4.10
CA GLY A 32 8.78 12.95 -5.22
C GLY A 32 7.26 12.82 -5.23
N VAL A 33 6.70 12.54 -6.41
CA VAL A 33 5.27 12.20 -6.54
C VAL A 33 5.00 10.77 -6.02
N PRO A 34 3.79 10.46 -5.53
CA PRO A 34 3.44 9.11 -5.14
C PRO A 34 3.57 8.11 -6.29
N THR A 35 4.11 6.94 -6.01
CA THR A 35 4.26 5.86 -7.00
C THR A 35 3.09 4.89 -6.92
N ARG A 36 2.53 4.49 -8.06
CA ARG A 36 1.48 3.48 -8.12
C ARG A 36 1.98 2.12 -7.64
N ILE A 37 1.14 1.41 -6.90
CA ILE A 37 1.37 0.03 -6.48
C ILE A 37 0.46 -0.90 -7.29
N ASP A 38 1.08 -1.83 -8.01
CA ASP A 38 0.37 -2.83 -8.80
C ASP A 38 -0.04 -4.05 -7.97
N PRO A 39 -1.16 -4.70 -8.31
CA PRO A 39 -1.61 -5.92 -7.64
C PRO A 39 -0.59 -7.05 -7.80
N PRO A 40 -0.25 -7.79 -6.74
CA PRO A 40 0.68 -8.92 -6.82
C PRO A 40 0.24 -10.01 -7.80
N SER A 41 -1.07 -10.13 -8.05
CA SER A 41 -1.65 -11.10 -8.99
C SER A 41 -1.50 -10.72 -10.47
N GLY A 42 -1.07 -9.49 -10.79
CA GLY A 42 -1.08 -8.95 -12.15
C GLY A 42 -2.48 -8.66 -12.71
N HIS A 43 -3.54 -8.85 -11.91
CA HIS A 43 -4.92 -8.50 -12.25
C HIS A 43 -5.33 -7.20 -11.57
N LEU A 44 -6.63 -6.91 -11.47
CA LEU A 44 -7.16 -5.75 -10.76
C LEU A 44 -7.08 -5.95 -9.23
N TRP A 45 -6.92 -4.87 -8.47
CA TRP A 45 -7.04 -4.91 -7.02
C TRP A 45 -8.43 -5.37 -6.57
N GLY A 46 -8.47 -6.35 -5.68
CA GLY A 46 -9.64 -6.68 -4.86
C GLY A 46 -9.46 -6.15 -3.44
N ARG A 47 -10.56 -5.92 -2.72
CA ARG A 47 -10.53 -5.39 -1.33
C ARG A 47 -9.70 -6.25 -0.38
N GLN A 48 -9.79 -7.58 -0.51
CA GLN A 48 -9.00 -8.50 0.31
C GLN A 48 -7.51 -8.44 -0.04
N ALA A 49 -7.16 -8.39 -1.32
CA ALA A 49 -5.76 -8.24 -1.74
C ALA A 49 -5.15 -6.92 -1.21
N VAL A 50 -5.93 -5.83 -1.18
CA VAL A 50 -5.50 -4.56 -0.57
C VAL A 50 -5.23 -4.71 0.92
N PHE A 51 -6.13 -5.37 1.66
CA PHE A 51 -5.94 -5.66 3.08
C PHE A 51 -4.65 -6.46 3.33
N GLU A 52 -4.46 -7.55 2.59
CA GLU A 52 -3.27 -8.41 2.72
C GLU A 52 -1.98 -7.65 2.39
N TRP A 53 -2.02 -6.76 1.39
CA TRP A 53 -0.88 -5.91 1.06
C TRP A 53 -0.58 -4.90 2.18
N LEU A 54 -1.60 -4.25 2.75
CA LEU A 54 -1.43 -3.27 3.84
C LEU A 54 -0.79 -3.90 5.08
N VAL A 55 -1.21 -5.11 5.46
CA VAL A 55 -0.62 -5.85 6.59
C VAL A 55 0.87 -6.10 6.33
N ARG A 56 1.21 -6.66 5.16
CA ARG A 56 2.61 -6.94 4.79
C ARG A 56 3.46 -5.66 4.75
N ALA A 57 2.91 -4.56 4.24
CA ALA A 57 3.62 -3.28 4.17
C ALA A 57 3.87 -2.67 5.56
N ALA A 58 2.94 -2.85 6.50
CA ALA A 58 3.12 -2.42 7.89
C ALA A 58 4.18 -3.27 8.59
N ASP A 59 4.13 -4.60 8.45
CA ASP A 59 5.11 -5.52 9.05
C ASP A 59 6.52 -5.23 8.54
N ALA A 60 6.70 -5.05 7.23
CA ALA A 60 7.99 -4.68 6.64
C ALA A 60 8.51 -3.29 7.11
N GLY A 61 7.63 -2.41 7.56
CA GLY A 61 8.01 -1.14 8.18
C GLY A 61 8.40 -1.25 9.64
N ASN A 62 7.96 -2.30 10.32
CA ASN A 62 8.30 -2.59 11.71
C ASN A 62 9.63 -3.37 11.82
N ASP A 63 10.03 -4.05 10.74
CA ASP A 63 11.32 -4.75 10.58
C ASP A 63 12.51 -3.81 10.31
N THR A 64 12.45 -2.53 10.69
CA THR A 64 13.68 -1.73 10.85
C THR A 64 14.51 -2.36 11.96
N GLY A 65 15.35 -3.30 11.55
CA GLY A 65 16.20 -4.08 12.42
C GLY A 65 16.92 -3.18 13.39
N ASP A 66 17.03 -3.70 14.61
CA ASP A 66 18.09 -3.39 15.55
C ASP A 66 19.40 -3.23 14.77
N ALA A 67 19.72 -1.98 14.41
CA ALA A 67 21.05 -1.60 14.00
C ALA A 67 21.86 -1.67 15.27
N GLY A 68 22.26 -2.89 15.64
CA GLY A 68 23.23 -3.15 16.66
C GLY A 68 24.46 -2.32 16.37
N THR A 69 24.58 -1.23 17.11
CA THR A 69 25.86 -0.55 17.33
C THR A 69 26.64 -1.43 18.30
N ASP A 70 27.52 -2.26 17.74
CA ASP A 70 28.85 -2.46 18.32
C ASP A 70 29.73 -1.25 17.99
#